data_AF-A0A2V8GKY1-F1
#
_entry.id   AF-A0A2V8GKY1-F1
#
_cell.length_a   1.000
_cell.length_b   1.000
_cell.length_c   1.000
_cell.angle_alpha   90.00
_cell.angle_beta   90.00
_cell.angle_gamma   90.00
#
_symmetry.space_group_name_H-M   'P 1'
#
loop_
_entity.id
_entity.type
_entity.pdbx_description
1 polymer ?
#
loop_
_entity_poly.entity_id
_entity_poly.type
_entity_poly.pdbx_seq_one_letter_code
_entity_poly.pdbx_strand_id
1 'polypeptide(L)'
;MKAETENDRPVLGKTENDRPVLGKTENDRLVLNKPFGLEEGTCYLVRGKKAETSYLLFQAIVEQGTPGLCITTRFPEKVRSRYRFASVPVWWISFVPGDQHYAPNAIGVLAKVIEGFVDENPAGCVVLLDG
;
A
#
# COMPACT_ATOMS: atom_id res chain seq x y z
N MET A 1 15.23 -58.93 -28.48
CA MET A 1 16.51 -58.45 -29.05
C MET A 1 16.18 -57.51 -30.19
N LYS A 2 16.49 -56.22 -30.03
CA LYS A 2 16.72 -55.15 -31.03
C LYS A 2 15.59 -54.77 -32.00
N ALA A 3 15.48 -53.55 -32.50
CA ALA A 3 15.88 -52.18 -32.13
C ALA A 3 15.50 -51.30 -33.34
N GLU A 4 14.89 -50.15 -33.07
CA GLU A 4 15.03 -48.86 -33.80
C GLU A 4 14.59 -48.84 -35.29
N THR A 5 14.17 -47.75 -35.94
CA THR A 5 14.55 -46.33 -35.89
C THR A 5 13.48 -45.51 -36.62
N GLU A 6 13.05 -44.36 -36.09
CA GLU A 6 12.79 -43.14 -36.87
C GLU A 6 12.75 -41.93 -35.90
N ASN A 7 13.88 -41.24 -35.66
CA ASN A 7 14.45 -40.11 -36.41
C ASN A 7 13.89 -38.71 -36.00
N ASP A 8 14.47 -38.18 -34.92
CA ASP A 8 15.10 -36.87 -34.71
C ASP A 8 14.51 -35.52 -35.27
N ARG A 9 14.55 -34.51 -34.36
CA ARG A 9 14.46 -33.02 -34.47
C ARG A 9 13.08 -32.32 -34.37
N PRO A 10 13.03 -31.05 -33.91
CA PRO A 10 13.60 -30.46 -32.68
C PRO A 10 12.50 -29.80 -31.80
N VAL A 11 12.73 -29.70 -30.50
CA VAL A 11 11.90 -28.89 -29.59
C VAL A 11 12.48 -27.48 -29.53
N LEU A 12 11.75 -26.47 -29.99
CA LEU A 12 11.99 -25.07 -29.62
C LEU A 12 10.71 -24.21 -29.65
N GLY A 13 10.27 -23.85 -28.44
CA GLY A 13 9.68 -22.58 -28.01
C GLY A 13 8.60 -21.86 -28.84
N LYS A 14 7.44 -21.66 -28.22
CA LYS A 14 6.71 -20.38 -28.28
C LYS A 14 6.17 -20.02 -26.89
N THR A 15 6.74 -18.97 -26.32
CA THR A 15 6.17 -18.17 -25.22
C THR A 15 5.04 -17.32 -25.79
N GLU A 16 3.81 -17.53 -25.34
CA GLU A 16 2.72 -16.54 -25.55
C GLU A 16 1.91 -16.39 -24.25
N ASN A 17 2.20 -15.30 -23.55
CA ASN A 17 1.34 -14.53 -22.64
C ASN A 17 0.04 -15.18 -22.13
N ASP A 18 0.13 -15.85 -20.98
CA ASP A 18 -1.04 -15.99 -20.11
C ASP A 18 -1.36 -14.64 -19.47
N ARG A 19 -2.33 -13.94 -20.06
CA ARG A 19 -3.06 -12.86 -19.38
C ARG A 19 -3.73 -13.47 -18.14
N PRO A 20 -3.55 -12.92 -16.93
CA PRO A 20 -4.30 -13.43 -15.79
C PRO A 20 -5.79 -13.07 -15.99
N VAL A 21 -6.63 -14.09 -16.15
CA VAL A 21 -8.08 -13.97 -16.17
C VAL A 21 -8.53 -13.68 -14.74
N LEU A 22 -9.15 -12.50 -14.54
CA LEU A 22 -9.72 -12.09 -13.27
C LEU A 22 -10.98 -12.92 -12.98
N GLY A 23 -10.82 -14.00 -12.22
CA GLY A 23 -11.94 -14.72 -11.61
C GLY A 23 -12.56 -13.83 -10.53
N LYS A 24 -13.78 -13.36 -10.76
CA LYS A 24 -14.58 -12.66 -9.75
C LYS A 24 -15.26 -13.71 -8.87
N THR A 25 -14.85 -13.83 -7.62
CA THR A 25 -15.70 -14.41 -6.57
C THR A 25 -16.33 -13.26 -5.80
N GLU A 26 -17.65 -13.16 -5.93
CA GLU A 26 -18.53 -12.21 -5.26
C GLU A 26 -18.41 -12.37 -3.74
N ASN A 27 -18.06 -11.28 -3.06
CA ASN A 27 -18.41 -11.10 -1.66
C ASN A 27 -18.77 -9.62 -1.47
N ASP A 28 -20.07 -9.36 -1.44
CA ASP A 28 -20.66 -8.05 -1.19
C ASP A 28 -20.27 -7.56 0.20
N ARG A 29 -19.25 -6.70 0.26
CA ARG A 29 -19.11 -5.71 1.34
C ARG A 29 -19.25 -4.33 0.74
N LEU A 30 -20.16 -3.57 1.35
CA LEU A 30 -20.63 -2.25 0.95
C LEU A 30 -19.47 -1.39 0.42
N VAL A 31 -19.51 -1.11 -0.88
CA VAL A 31 -18.54 -0.24 -1.54
C VAL A 31 -18.71 1.15 -0.96
N LEU A 32 -17.84 1.49 0.00
CA LEU A 32 -17.52 2.88 0.26
C LEU A 32 -17.02 3.41 -1.08
N ASN A 33 -17.83 4.28 -1.70
CA ASN A 33 -17.48 4.99 -2.93
C ASN A 33 -16.32 5.94 -2.61
N LYS A 34 -15.14 5.34 -2.41
CA LYS A 34 -13.91 6.02 -2.13
C LYS A 34 -13.57 6.75 -3.41
N PRO A 35 -13.19 8.04 -3.34
CA PRO A 35 -12.64 8.70 -4.51
C PRO A 35 -11.52 7.79 -5.00
N PHE A 36 -11.36 7.69 -6.31
CA PHE A 36 -10.31 6.88 -6.96
C PHE A 36 -10.54 5.36 -7.07
N GLY A 37 -11.67 4.80 -6.63
CA GLY A 37 -12.01 3.39 -6.90
C GLY A 37 -11.04 2.39 -6.24
N LEU A 38 -10.52 2.75 -5.06
CA LEU A 38 -9.65 1.89 -4.28
C LEU A 38 -10.46 0.79 -3.60
N GLU A 39 -9.96 -0.43 -3.68
CA GLU A 39 -10.50 -1.62 -3.03
C GLU A 39 -9.94 -1.75 -1.61
N GLU A 40 -10.77 -2.28 -0.73
CA GLU A 40 -10.37 -2.60 0.64
C GLU A 40 -9.33 -3.72 0.68
N GLY A 41 -8.53 -3.77 1.75
CA GLY A 41 -7.50 -4.80 1.93
C GLY A 41 -6.36 -4.76 0.89
N THR A 42 -6.29 -3.71 0.07
CA THR A 42 -5.33 -3.62 -1.04
C THR A 42 -4.28 -2.55 -0.77
N CYS A 43 -3.02 -2.89 -1.05
CA CYS A 43 -1.89 -1.95 -1.01
C CYS A 43 -1.66 -1.35 -2.40
N TYR A 44 -1.54 -0.02 -2.47
CA TYR A 44 -1.35 0.72 -3.71
C TYR A 44 0.00 1.44 -3.74
N LEU A 45 0.70 1.33 -4.87
CA LEU A 45 1.88 2.14 -5.15
C LEU A 45 1.48 3.37 -5.99
N VAL A 46 1.51 4.54 -5.37
CA VAL A 46 1.28 5.80 -6.07
C VAL A 46 2.57 6.23 -6.78
N ARG A 47 2.58 6.11 -8.11
CA ARG A 47 3.70 6.56 -8.94
C ARG A 47 3.55 8.05 -9.28
N GLY A 48 4.57 8.82 -8.94
CA GLY A 48 4.65 10.24 -9.29
C GLY A 48 6.07 10.78 -9.12
N LYS A 49 6.37 11.91 -9.77
CA LYS A 49 7.66 12.62 -9.55
C LYS A 49 7.79 13.19 -8.13
N LYS A 50 6.68 13.24 -7.39
CA LYS A 50 6.48 14.00 -6.17
C LYS A 50 5.47 13.26 -5.29
N ALA A 51 5.75 13.17 -4.00
CA ALA A 51 4.92 12.45 -3.02
C ALA A 51 3.55 13.12 -2.79
N GLU A 52 3.38 14.37 -3.21
CA GLU A 52 2.18 15.18 -3.06
C GLU A 52 0.87 14.44 -3.41
N THR A 53 0.86 13.65 -4.49
CA THR A 53 -0.34 12.90 -4.90
C THR A 53 -0.78 11.90 -3.83
N SER A 54 0.15 11.20 -3.19
CA SER A 54 -0.15 10.23 -2.14
C SER A 54 -0.79 10.91 -0.92
N TYR A 55 -0.29 12.10 -0.56
CA TYR A 55 -0.85 12.89 0.53
C TYR A 55 -2.25 13.42 0.24
N LEU A 56 -2.51 13.88 -0.99
CA LEU A 56 -3.83 14.36 -1.39
C LEU A 56 -4.85 13.21 -1.44
N LEU A 57 -4.43 12.05 -1.95
CA LEU A 57 -5.24 10.82 -1.94
C LEU A 57 -5.61 10.43 -0.51
N PHE A 58 -4.61 10.36 0.36
CA PHE A 58 -4.79 10.06 1.77
C PHE A 58 -5.71 11.07 2.47
N GLN A 59 -5.49 12.36 2.25
CA GLN A 59 -6.31 13.43 2.82
C GLN A 59 -7.78 13.28 2.41
N ALA A 60 -8.05 13.06 1.12
CA ALA A 60 -9.42 12.90 0.63
C ALA A 60 -10.16 11.73 1.30
N ILE A 61 -9.45 10.64 1.60
CA ILE A 61 -10.01 9.47 2.29
C ILE A 61 -10.30 9.77 3.76
N VAL A 62 -9.36 10.40 4.46
CA VAL A 62 -9.52 10.75 5.88
C VAL A 62 -10.64 11.78 6.08
N GLU A 63 -10.81 12.73 5.16
CA GLU A 63 -11.88 13.74 5.21
C GLU A 63 -13.29 13.14 5.15
N GLN A 64 -13.45 11.90 4.66
CA GLN A 64 -14.71 11.15 4.71
C GLN A 64 -14.97 10.46 6.05
N GLY A 65 -14.09 10.65 7.04
CA GLY A 65 -14.18 10.03 8.36
C GLY A 65 -13.50 8.67 8.46
N THR A 66 -12.77 8.22 7.43
CA THR A 66 -11.96 7.00 7.53
C THR A 66 -10.75 7.25 8.45
N PRO A 67 -10.53 6.42 9.49
CA PRO A 67 -9.34 6.49 10.31
C PRO A 67 -8.07 6.42 9.47
N GLY A 68 -7.13 7.34 9.72
CA GLY A 68 -5.88 7.44 8.97
C GLY A 68 -4.65 7.30 9.84
N LEU A 69 -3.59 6.70 9.31
CA LEU A 69 -2.24 6.71 9.87
C LEU A 69 -1.26 7.18 8.78
N CYS A 70 -0.44 8.18 9.08
CA CYS A 70 0.58 8.68 8.16
C CYS A 70 1.97 8.39 8.72
N ILE A 71 2.78 7.64 7.97
CA ILE A 71 4.17 7.37 8.27
C ILE A 71 5.02 7.98 7.14
N THR A 72 5.98 8.83 7.49
CA THR A 72 6.72 9.61 6.49
C THR A 72 8.16 9.90 6.90
N THR A 73 9.07 10.04 5.94
CA THR A 73 10.41 10.61 6.15
C THR A 73 10.41 12.14 6.26
N ARG A 74 9.28 12.80 5.97
CA ARG A 74 9.12 14.26 6.05
C ARG A 74 8.77 14.70 7.46
N PHE A 75 9.33 15.85 7.87
CA PHE A 75 9.08 16.41 9.20
C PHE A 75 7.58 16.65 9.47
N PRO A 76 7.01 16.14 10.58
CA PRO A 76 5.56 16.13 10.82
C PRO A 76 4.89 17.50 10.73
N GLU A 77 5.50 18.56 11.28
CA GLU A 77 4.90 19.91 11.23
C GLU A 77 4.74 20.41 9.80
N LYS A 78 5.68 20.09 8.90
CA LYS A 78 5.59 20.46 7.48
C LYS A 78 4.47 19.70 6.79
N VAL A 79 4.25 18.44 7.16
CA VAL A 79 3.14 17.63 6.64
C VAL A 79 1.81 18.18 7.14
N ARG A 80 1.68 18.43 8.44
CA ARG A 80 0.45 18.99 9.05
C ARG A 80 0.12 20.40 8.56
N SER A 81 1.13 21.23 8.33
CA SER A 81 0.93 22.58 7.79
C SER A 81 0.47 22.55 6.32
N ARG A 82 0.96 21.57 5.56
CA ARG A 82 0.68 21.47 4.12
C ARG A 82 -0.62 20.73 3.80
N TYR A 83 -0.99 19.76 4.61
CA TYR A 83 -2.14 18.89 4.38
C TYR A 83 -3.09 18.94 5.57
N ARG A 84 -4.39 19.06 5.31
CA ARG A 84 -5.41 19.46 6.30
C ARG A 84 -5.94 18.28 7.12
N PHE A 85 -5.08 17.41 7.64
CA PHE A 85 -5.48 16.24 8.45
C PHE A 85 -4.95 16.30 9.91
N ALA A 86 -5.13 17.43 10.59
CA ALA A 86 -4.54 17.68 11.92
C ALA A 86 -4.82 16.59 12.98
N SER A 87 -5.95 15.88 12.89
CA SER A 87 -6.34 14.79 13.80
C SER A 87 -5.66 13.45 13.52
N VAL A 88 -4.98 13.29 12.38
CA VAL A 88 -4.30 12.04 12.01
C VAL A 88 -2.96 11.94 12.74
N PRO A 89 -2.63 10.77 13.32
CA PRO A 89 -1.29 10.44 13.78
C PRO A 89 -0.27 10.52 12.62
N VAL A 90 0.76 11.34 12.78
CA VAL A 90 1.84 11.49 11.79
C VAL A 90 3.13 11.09 12.45
N TRP A 91 3.71 9.98 12.00
CA TRP A 91 4.92 9.40 12.57
C TRP A 91 6.09 9.61 11.64
N TRP A 92 7.17 10.11 12.22
CA TRP A 92 8.36 10.51 11.47
C TRP A 92 9.39 9.39 11.44
N ILE A 93 9.78 8.96 10.24
CA ILE A 93 10.94 8.08 10.05
C ILE A 93 12.19 8.97 10.04
N SER A 94 12.94 8.96 11.13
CA SER A 94 14.10 9.84 11.33
C SER A 94 15.03 9.31 12.43
N PHE A 95 16.31 9.67 12.36
CA PHE A 95 17.25 9.49 13.48
C PHE A 95 17.25 10.69 14.44
N VAL A 96 16.48 11.74 14.13
CA VAL A 96 16.38 12.93 14.97
C VAL A 96 15.58 12.59 16.23
N PRO A 97 16.15 12.78 17.43
CA PRO A 97 15.44 12.54 18.68
C PRO A 97 14.28 13.51 18.84
N GLY A 98 13.16 13.02 19.37
CA GLY A 98 11.93 13.77 19.60
C GLY A 98 10.74 12.85 19.84
N ASP A 99 9.56 13.43 20.00
CA ASP A 99 8.33 12.64 20.14
C ASP A 99 7.82 12.14 18.79
N GLN A 100 7.13 10.99 18.79
CA GLN A 100 6.49 10.38 17.62
C GLN A 100 7.41 10.19 16.40
N HIS A 101 8.61 9.64 16.64
CA HIS A 101 9.52 9.21 15.59
C HIS A 101 9.89 7.73 15.71
N TYR A 102 10.28 7.13 14.59
CA TYR A 102 10.89 5.82 14.51
C TYR A 102 12.19 5.92 13.73
N ALA A 103 13.22 5.20 14.17
CA ALA A 103 14.44 5.08 13.40
C ALA A 103 14.18 4.31 12.08
N PRO A 104 14.82 4.68 10.96
CA PRO A 104 14.64 4.00 9.67
C PRO A 104 14.91 2.49 9.68
N ASN A 105 15.73 2.00 10.61
CA ASN A 105 16.04 0.58 10.77
C ASN A 105 15.05 -0.18 11.68
N ALA A 106 14.08 0.51 12.27
CA ALA A 106 13.09 -0.08 13.19
C ALA A 106 11.90 -0.71 12.45
N ILE A 107 12.14 -1.41 11.33
CA ILE A 107 11.07 -1.92 10.45
C ILE A 107 10.13 -2.90 11.15
N GLY A 108 10.65 -3.74 12.05
CA GLY A 108 9.82 -4.68 12.81
C GLY A 108 8.86 -3.97 13.77
N VAL A 109 9.30 -2.86 14.37
CA VAL A 109 8.44 -2.03 15.23
C VAL A 109 7.38 -1.32 14.38
N LEU A 110 7.78 -0.78 13.23
CA LEU A 110 6.86 -0.11 12.31
C LEU A 110 5.80 -1.07 11.75
N ALA A 111 6.16 -2.31 11.46
CA ALA A 111 5.19 -3.34 11.05
C ALA A 111 4.18 -3.61 12.17
N LYS A 112 4.63 -3.80 13.42
CA LYS A 112 3.77 -4.05 14.59
C LYS A 112 2.79 -2.92 14.85
N VAL A 113 3.22 -1.70 14.61
CA VAL A 113 2.40 -0.50 14.68
C VAL A 113 1.27 -0.54 13.65
N ILE A 114 1.61 -0.84 12.39
CA ILE A 114 0.64 -0.82 11.31
C ILE A 114 -0.39 -1.92 11.56
N GLU A 115 0.08 -3.11 11.97
CA GLU A 115 -0.76 -4.22 12.42
C GLU A 115 -1.72 -3.77 13.53
N GLY A 116 -1.21 -3.18 14.61
CA GLY A 116 -2.03 -2.71 15.74
C GLY A 116 -3.05 -1.66 15.31
N PHE A 117 -2.67 -0.70 14.46
CA PHE A 117 -3.58 0.32 13.96
C PHE A 117 -4.70 -0.29 13.09
N VAL A 118 -4.39 -1.32 12.29
CA VAL A 118 -5.40 -2.03 11.50
C VAL A 118 -6.35 -2.80 12.42
N ASP A 119 -5.82 -3.49 13.43
CA ASP A 119 -6.61 -4.27 14.40
C ASP A 119 -7.55 -3.38 15.24
N GLU A 120 -7.11 -2.18 15.59
CA GLU A 120 -7.91 -1.18 16.30
C GLU A 120 -9.06 -0.58 15.45
N ASN A 121 -8.98 -0.71 14.12
CA ASN A 121 -9.93 -0.13 13.18
C ASN A 121 -10.58 -1.20 12.27
N PRO A 122 -11.38 -2.13 12.83
CA PRO A 122 -11.95 -3.27 12.08
C PRO A 122 -13.01 -2.86 11.05
N ALA A 123 -13.58 -1.65 11.19
CA ALA A 123 -14.50 -1.07 10.20
C ALA A 123 -13.78 -0.51 8.95
N GLY A 124 -12.44 -0.51 8.95
CA GLY A 124 -11.61 -0.03 7.86
C GLY A 124 -10.77 1.19 8.25
N CYS A 125 -9.58 1.28 7.65
CA CYS A 125 -8.66 2.39 7.82
C CYS A 125 -7.85 2.65 6.54
N VAL A 126 -7.05 3.72 6.54
CA VAL A 126 -6.07 4.01 5.50
C VAL A 126 -4.71 4.27 6.12
N VAL A 127 -3.67 3.67 5.56
CA VAL A 127 -2.29 3.89 5.96
C VAL A 127 -1.52 4.49 4.79
N LEU A 128 -0.87 5.63 5.01
CA LEU A 128 0.07 6.23 4.07
C LEU A 128 1.50 5.94 4.51
N LEU A 129 2.28 5.35 3.62
CA LEU A 129 3.72 5.19 3.75
C LEU A 129 4.41 6.07 2.71
N ASP A 130 5.27 6.98 3.18
CA ASP A 130 6.08 7.89 2.35
C ASP A 130 7.56 7.79 2.74
N GLY A 131 8.43 7.53 1.75
CA GLY A 131 9.85 7.23 1.97
C GLY A 131 10.68 7.34 0.71
#